data_AF-A0A944P4K0-F1
#
_entry.id   AF-A0A944P4K0-F1
#
_cell.length_a   1.000
_cell.length_b   1.000
_cell.length_c   1.000
_cell.angle_alpha   90.00
_cell.angle_beta   90.00
_cell.angle_gamma   90.00
#
_symmetry.space_group_name_H-M   'P 1'
#
loop_
_entity.id
_entity.type
_entity.pdbx_description
1 polymer ?
#
loop_
_entity_poly.entity_id
_entity_poly.type
_entity_poly.pdbx_seq_one_letter_code
_entity_poly.pdbx_strand_id
1 'polypeptide(L)'
;MADETSIKVSEATRNRLAVLAAEQGTTIRGLVEGLAAGQATHAEYEERAAQARAELASVLGAAPSSEAESKTRALLERLGASKDSAAA
;
A
#
# COMPACT_ATOMS: atom_id res chain seq x y z
N MET A 1 -13.89 -19.81 -15.09
CA MET A 1 -12.72 -19.52 -15.96
C MET A 1 -12.16 -18.21 -15.47
N ALA A 2 -10.87 -18.15 -15.12
CA ALA A 2 -10.26 -16.87 -14.77
C ALA A 2 -10.23 -16.00 -16.04
N ASP A 3 -10.60 -14.73 -15.91
CA ASP A 3 -10.66 -13.79 -17.03
C ASP A 3 -9.23 -13.48 -17.49
N GLU A 4 -8.74 -14.22 -18.51
CA GLU A 4 -7.36 -14.09 -18.98
C GLU A 4 -7.23 -12.86 -19.89
N THR A 5 -6.48 -11.86 -19.41
CA THR A 5 -6.24 -10.61 -20.16
C THR A 5 -4.78 -10.54 -20.60
N SER A 6 -4.56 -10.05 -21.83
CA SER A 6 -3.22 -9.86 -22.39
C SER A 6 -2.66 -8.48 -22.05
N ILE A 7 -1.50 -8.42 -21.40
CA ILE A 7 -0.77 -7.18 -21.11
C ILE A 7 0.45 -7.11 -22.04
N LYS A 8 0.55 -6.03 -22.83
CA LYS A 8 1.71 -5.80 -23.69
C LYS A 8 2.84 -5.15 -22.88
N VAL A 9 4.01 -5.77 -22.91
CA VAL A 9 5.24 -5.25 -22.27
C VAL A 9 6.42 -5.39 -23.23
N SER A 10 7.51 -4.68 -22.96
CA SER A 10 8.75 -4.87 -23.71
C SER A 10 9.37 -6.24 -23.41
N GLU A 11 10.17 -6.75 -24.34
CA GLU A 11 10.87 -8.02 -24.16
C GLU A 11 11.82 -7.99 -22.95
N ALA A 12 12.52 -6.87 -22.76
CA ALA A 12 13.41 -6.65 -21.62
C ALA A 12 12.64 -6.73 -20.29
N THR A 13 11.44 -6.12 -20.20
CA THR A 13 10.59 -6.20 -19.01
C THR A 13 10.13 -7.62 -18.74
N ARG A 14 9.65 -8.34 -19.77
CA ARG A 14 9.26 -9.76 -19.63
C ARG A 14 10.41 -10.61 -19.09
N ASN A 15 11.62 -10.46 -19.65
CA ASN A 15 12.79 -11.23 -19.24
C ASN A 15 13.18 -10.93 -17.80
N ARG A 16 13.12 -9.66 -17.38
CA ARG A 16 13.35 -9.27 -15.99
C ARG A 16 12.32 -9.87 -15.04
N LEU A 17 11.03 -9.84 -15.40
CA LEU A 17 9.97 -10.45 -14.59
C LEU A 17 10.15 -11.97 -14.48
N ALA A 18 10.63 -12.64 -15.52
CA ALA A 18 10.93 -14.07 -15.47
C ALA A 18 12.01 -14.40 -14.41
N VAL A 19 13.08 -13.61 -14.36
CA VAL A 19 14.14 -13.76 -13.35
C VAL A 19 13.58 -13.54 -11.95
N LEU A 20 12.86 -12.43 -11.73
CA LEU A 20 12.26 -12.12 -10.42
C LEU A 20 11.27 -13.19 -9.95
N ALA A 21 10.46 -13.73 -10.85
CA ALA A 21 9.52 -14.79 -10.53
C ALA A 21 10.25 -16.08 -10.13
N ALA A 22 11.33 -16.43 -10.83
CA ALA A 22 12.14 -17.60 -10.49
C ALA A 22 12.83 -17.46 -9.12
N GLU A 23 13.38 -16.27 -8.81
CA GLU A 23 13.96 -15.98 -7.49
C GLU A 23 12.94 -16.11 -6.36
N GLN A 24 11.68 -15.75 -6.61
CA GLN A 24 10.59 -15.83 -5.65
C GLN A 24 9.83 -17.18 -5.67
N GLY A 25 10.28 -18.16 -6.46
CA GLY A 25 9.62 -19.45 -6.59
C GLY A 25 8.19 -19.38 -7.11
N THR A 26 7.85 -18.36 -7.90
CA THR A 26 6.51 -18.10 -8.43
C THR A 26 6.52 -18.02 -9.97
N THR A 27 5.36 -17.79 -10.57
CA THR A 27 5.22 -17.52 -12.00
C THR A 27 5.16 -16.01 -12.26
N ILE A 28 5.43 -15.55 -13.49
CA ILE A 28 5.23 -14.14 -13.86
C ILE A 28 3.81 -13.68 -13.53
N ARG A 29 2.81 -14.55 -13.77
CA ARG A 29 1.42 -14.30 -13.39
C ARG A 29 1.29 -14.03 -11.89
N GLY A 30 1.79 -14.94 -11.06
CA GLY A 30 1.72 -14.80 -9.60
C GLY A 30 2.47 -13.57 -9.09
N LEU A 31 3.59 -13.20 -9.72
CA LEU A 31 4.32 -11.98 -9.40
C LEU A 31 3.49 -10.71 -9.69
N VAL A 32 2.82 -10.66 -10.84
CA VAL A 32 1.97 -9.52 -11.24
C VAL A 32 0.70 -9.45 -10.39
N GLU A 33 0.08 -10.59 -10.09
CA GLU A 33 -1.07 -10.67 -9.19
C GLU A 33 -0.69 -10.21 -7.77
N GLY A 34 0.47 -10.65 -7.27
CA GLY A 34 1.00 -10.21 -5.99
C GLY A 34 1.28 -8.70 -5.94
N LEU A 35 1.83 -8.14 -7.02
CA LEU A 35 2.05 -6.70 -7.15
C LEU A 35 0.72 -5.93 -7.08
N ALA A 36 -0.29 -6.38 -7.84
CA ALA A 36 -1.60 -5.74 -7.85
C ALA A 36 -2.28 -5.82 -6.47
N ALA A 37 -2.24 -6.98 -5.82
CA ALA A 37 -2.82 -7.16 -4.49
C ALA A 37 -2.08 -6.37 -3.39
N GLY A 38 -0.77 -6.16 -3.55
CA GLY A 38 0.06 -5.46 -2.58
C GLY A 38 -0.01 -3.94 -2.65
N GLN A 39 -0.51 -3.37 -3.75
CA GLN A 39 -0.57 -1.92 -3.94
C GLN A 39 -2.01 -1.44 -4.05
N ALA A 40 -2.50 -0.85 -2.96
CA ALA A 40 -3.75 -0.11 -3.00
C ALA A 40 -3.60 1.15 -3.89
N THR A 41 -4.64 1.41 -4.66
CA THR A 41 -4.81 2.65 -5.42
C THR A 41 -5.10 3.82 -4.49
N HIS A 42 -4.94 5.04 -5.02
CA HIS A 42 -5.28 6.25 -4.28
C HIS A 42 -6.75 6.27 -3.84
N ALA A 43 -7.67 5.79 -4.68
CA ALA A 43 -9.09 5.72 -4.37
C ALA A 43 -9.36 4.78 -3.18
N GLU A 44 -8.72 3.61 -3.16
CA GLU A 44 -8.84 2.65 -2.05
C GLU A 44 -8.24 3.20 -0.75
N TYR A 45 -7.14 3.98 -0.83
CA TYR A 45 -6.61 4.67 0.35
C TYR A 45 -7.59 5.70 0.92
N GLU A 46 -8.20 6.51 0.06
CA GLU A 46 -9.21 7.49 0.49
C GLU A 46 -10.45 6.82 1.09
N GLU A 47 -10.91 5.72 0.50
CA GLU A 47 -12.02 4.92 1.04
C GLU A 47 -11.69 4.40 2.45
N ARG A 48 -10.50 3.79 2.63
CA ARG A 48 -10.04 3.32 3.94
C ARG A 48 -9.91 4.46 4.94
N ALA A 49 -9.42 5.62 4.52
CA ALA A 49 -9.31 6.80 5.37
C ALA A 49 -10.70 7.33 5.80
N ALA A 50 -11.66 7.35 4.88
CA ALA A 50 -13.04 7.72 5.18
C ALA A 50 -13.68 6.73 6.17
N GLN A 51 -13.47 5.43 5.98
CA GLN A 51 -13.95 4.40 6.91
C GLN A 51 -13.34 4.59 8.31
N ALA A 52 -12.01 4.81 8.39
CA ALA A 52 -11.34 5.07 9.66
C ALA A 52 -11.90 6.31 10.38
N ARG A 53 -12.18 7.40 9.64
CA ARG A 53 -12.81 8.60 10.21
C ARG A 53 -14.21 8.32 10.74
N ALA A 54 -15.00 7.51 10.02
CA ALA A 54 -16.34 7.13 10.46
C ALA A 54 -16.29 6.28 11.74
N GLU A 55 -15.36 5.33 11.83
CA GLU A 55 -15.12 4.53 13.05
C GLU A 55 -14.70 5.41 14.23
N LEU A 56 -13.76 6.34 14.01
CA LEU A 56 -13.35 7.29 15.03
C LEU A 56 -14.51 8.17 15.49
N ALA A 57 -15.37 8.61 14.57
CA ALA A 57 -16.58 9.36 14.92
C ALA A 57 -17.56 8.53 15.76
N SER A 58 -17.72 7.25 15.43
CA SER A 58 -18.55 6.32 16.20
C SER A 58 -18.04 6.15 17.63
N VAL A 59 -16.73 5.99 17.79
CA VAL A 59 -16.11 5.74 19.11
C VAL A 59 -15.96 7.01 19.95
N LEU A 60 -15.62 8.14 19.33
CA LEU A 60 -15.26 9.39 20.02
C LEU A 60 -16.38 10.44 20.00
N GLY A 61 -17.48 10.18 19.29
CA GLY A 61 -18.59 11.10 19.10
C GLY A 61 -18.40 12.15 18.00
N ALA A 62 -17.18 12.28 17.44
CA ALA A 62 -16.89 13.13 16.29
C ALA A 62 -15.63 12.64 15.55
N ALA A 63 -15.62 12.81 14.22
CA ALA A 63 -14.41 12.57 13.44
C ALA A 63 -13.36 13.66 13.76
N PRO A 64 -12.06 13.31 13.80
CA PRO A 64 -10.99 14.30 13.89
C PRO A 64 -11.07 15.30 12.74
N SER A 65 -10.72 16.57 13.01
CA SER A 65 -10.56 17.55 11.94
C SER A 65 -9.30 17.27 11.12
N SER A 66 -9.25 17.76 9.88
CA SER A 66 -8.06 17.66 9.02
C SER A 66 -6.80 18.26 9.66
N GLU A 67 -6.96 19.35 10.41
CA GLU A 67 -5.87 19.96 11.17
C GLU A 67 -5.35 19.03 12.28
N ALA A 68 -6.25 18.39 13.03
CA ALA A 68 -5.90 17.44 14.09
C ALA A 68 -5.20 16.19 13.52
N GLU A 69 -5.70 15.67 12.39
CA GLU A 69 -5.04 14.57 11.66
C GLU A 69 -3.64 14.96 11.21
N SER A 70 -3.46 16.17 10.68
CA SER A 70 -2.15 16.66 10.21
C SER A 70 -1.14 16.80 11.34
N LYS A 71 -1.56 17.35 12.49
CA LYS A 71 -0.71 17.44 13.70
C LYS A 71 -0.34 16.05 14.23
N THR A 72 -1.28 15.12 14.22
CA THR A 72 -1.06 13.74 14.66
C THR A 72 -0.07 13.02 13.75
N ARG A 73 -0.21 13.17 12.42
CA ARG A 73 0.75 12.63 11.44
C ARG A 73 2.17 13.13 11.71
N ALA A 74 2.37 14.43 11.85
CA ALA A 74 3.68 15.01 12.12
C ALA A 74 4.29 14.50 13.44
N LEU A 75 3.46 14.29 14.47
CA LEU A 75 3.89 13.69 15.73
C LEU A 75 4.34 12.24 15.56
N LEU A 76 3.57 11.43 14.83
CA LEU A 76 3.86 10.01 14.57
C LEU A 76 5.14 9.86 13.75
N GLU A 77 5.32 10.67 12.71
CA GLU A 77 6.55 10.70 11.89
C GLU A 77 7.77 11.01 12.75
N ARG A 78 7.67 12.02 13.64
CA ARG A 78 8.76 12.37 14.57
C ARG A 78 9.06 11.24 15.56
N LEU A 79 8.03 10.56 16.07
CA LEU A 79 8.20 9.43 16.99
C LEU A 79 8.79 8.19 16.30
N GLY A 80 8.48 7.98 15.02
CA GLY A 80 9.10 6.94 14.21
C GLY A 80 10.59 7.21 13.98
N ALA A 81 10.93 8.45 13.59
CA ALA A 81 12.31 8.85 13.33
C ALA A 81 13.22 8.78 14.57
N SER A 82 12.68 9.00 15.78
CA SER A 82 13.49 8.89 17.01
C SER A 82 13.83 7.44 17.38
N LYS A 83 13.06 6.45 16.93
CA LYS A 83 13.37 5.02 17.16
C LYS A 83 14.54 4.53 16.32
N ASP A 84 14.72 5.04 15.10
CA ASP A 84 15.87 4.69 14.25
C ASP A 84 17.19 5.28 14.76
N SER A 85 17.14 6.40 15.49
CA SER A 85 18.33 7.03 16.07
C SER A 85 18.89 6.34 17.33
N ALA A 86 18.17 5.38 17.91
CA ALA A 86 18.61 4.64 19.10
C ALA A 86 19.32 3.30 18.75
N ALA A 87 19.48 2.99 17.45
CA ALA A 87 20.12 1.78 16.95
C ALA A 87 21.47 2.05 16.23
N ALA A 88 22.13 3.17 16.52
CA ALA A 88 23.45 3.53 16.01
C ALA A 88 24.48 3.68 17.13
#